data_AF-A0A7X6Z423-F1
#
_entry.id   AF-A0A7X6Z423-F1
#
_cell.length_a   1.000
_cell.length_b   1.000
_cell.length_c   1.000
_cell.angle_alpha   90.00
_cell.angle_beta   90.00
_cell.angle_gamma   90.00
#
_symmetry.space_group_name_H-M   'P 1'
#
loop_
_entity.id
_entity.type
_entity.pdbx_description
1 polymer ?
#
loop_
_entity_poly.entity_id
_entity_poly.type
_entity_poly.pdbx_seq_one_letter_code
_entity_poly.pdbx_strand_id
1 'polypeptide(L)'
;GRCGLLSWKKINDYANRQIDKYDIRPARSALQRAKELSGGNQQKVIVARTVEQEPDLLLACQPTRGLDVGAIEYVRQALVQQRNQGRAVLLISYELDEVFDIADRINVIYNGRIVADLDPQTTDEQAVGLLMAGGSQ
;
A
#
# COMPACT_ATOMS: atom_id res chain seq x y z
N GLY A 1 35.72 11.97 -15.55
CA GLY A 1 34.68 13.03 -15.56
C GLY A 1 34.05 13.12 -14.19
N ARG A 2 33.68 14.32 -13.74
CA ARG A 2 33.36 14.67 -12.34
C ARG A 2 32.30 13.74 -11.69
N CYS A 3 32.72 13.16 -10.56
CA CYS A 3 31.95 12.55 -9.45
C CYS A 3 30.89 11.48 -9.79
N GLY A 4 31.26 10.20 -9.75
CA GLY A 4 30.32 9.08 -9.95
C GLY A 4 30.43 7.99 -8.88
N LEU A 5 29.79 8.20 -7.72
CA LEU A 5 29.64 7.20 -6.64
C LEU A 5 28.56 6.13 -6.94
N LEU A 6 27.90 6.21 -8.10
CA LEU A 6 26.77 5.36 -8.47
C LEU A 6 27.14 4.43 -9.62
N SER A 7 26.94 3.12 -9.41
CA SER A 7 27.06 2.12 -10.47
C SER A 7 25.73 1.98 -11.21
N TRP A 8 25.56 2.69 -12.32
CA TRP A 8 24.35 2.63 -13.15
C TRP A 8 23.99 1.22 -13.60
N LYS A 9 25.01 0.39 -13.90
CA LYS A 9 24.80 -1.03 -14.23
C LYS A 9 24.10 -1.76 -13.09
N LYS A 10 24.63 -1.68 -11.86
CA LYS A 10 24.02 -2.35 -10.69
C LYS A 10 22.62 -1.81 -10.38
N ILE A 11 22.39 -0.50 -10.54
CA ILE A 11 21.07 0.13 -10.35
C ILE A 11 20.06 -0.42 -11.35
N ASN A 12 20.42 -0.48 -12.64
CA ASN A 12 19.53 -1.01 -13.68
C ASN A 12 19.29 -2.51 -13.51
N ASP A 13 20.31 -3.28 -13.15
CA ASP A 13 20.18 -4.72 -12.88
C ASP A 13 19.24 -4.96 -11.69
N TYR A 14 19.35 -4.16 -10.62
CA TYR A 14 18.43 -4.21 -9.49
C TYR A 14 17.00 -3.89 -9.93
N ALA A 15 16.81 -2.77 -10.64
CA ALA A 15 15.48 -2.35 -11.09
C ALA A 15 14.82 -3.38 -12.03
N ASN A 16 15.57 -3.99 -12.95
CA ASN A 16 15.05 -5.06 -13.81
C ASN A 16 14.61 -6.29 -13.00
N ARG A 17 15.40 -6.71 -11.99
CA ARG A 17 14.98 -7.80 -11.08
C ARG A 17 13.68 -7.47 -10.36
N GLN A 18 13.47 -6.22 -9.95
CA GLN A 18 12.22 -5.81 -9.30
C GLN A 18 11.05 -5.76 -10.28
N ILE A 19 11.27 -5.33 -11.52
CA ILE A 19 10.27 -5.39 -12.60
C ILE A 19 9.77 -6.83 -12.78
N ASP A 20 10.69 -7.79 -12.85
CA ASP A 20 10.35 -9.20 -13.01
C ASP A 20 9.66 -9.77 -11.76
N LYS A 21 10.24 -9.55 -10.57
CA LYS A 21 9.74 -10.08 -9.28
C LYS A 21 8.31 -9.63 -8.97
N TYR A 22 7.97 -8.39 -9.28
CA TYR A 22 6.67 -7.79 -8.98
C TYR A 22 5.74 -7.69 -10.20
N ASP A 23 6.14 -8.30 -11.33
CA ASP A 23 5.37 -8.35 -12.57
C ASP A 23 4.88 -6.95 -13.02
N ILE A 24 5.80 -5.99 -13.11
CA ILE A 24 5.49 -4.59 -13.48
C ILE A 24 5.38 -4.50 -15.01
N ARG A 25 4.16 -4.38 -15.53
CA ARG A 25 3.86 -4.34 -16.97
C ARG A 25 3.44 -2.93 -17.45
N PRO A 26 3.65 -2.58 -18.71
CA PRO A 26 4.47 -3.24 -19.71
C PRO A 26 5.95 -2.84 -19.53
N ALA A 27 6.50 -2.75 -18.31
CA ALA A 27 7.83 -2.20 -18.11
C ALA A 27 8.86 -3.01 -18.92
N ARG A 28 9.31 -2.44 -20.05
CA ARG A 28 10.22 -3.14 -20.97
C ARG A 28 11.68 -3.05 -20.52
N SER A 29 11.97 -2.12 -19.62
CA SER A 29 13.28 -1.92 -18.99
C SER A 29 13.20 -0.98 -17.81
N ALA A 30 14.22 -1.02 -16.96
CA ALA A 30 14.48 -0.04 -15.89
C ALA A 30 14.58 1.43 -16.34
N LEU A 31 14.72 1.71 -17.64
CA LEU A 31 14.83 3.06 -18.18
C LEU A 31 13.47 3.70 -18.52
N GLN A 32 12.39 2.91 -18.54
CA GLN A 32 11.05 3.43 -18.78
C GLN A 32 10.63 4.34 -17.62
N ARG A 33 9.98 5.47 -17.93
CA ARG A 33 9.56 6.40 -16.88
C ARG A 33 8.33 5.86 -16.17
N ALA A 34 8.34 5.91 -14.83
CA ALA A 34 7.22 5.42 -14.02
C ALA A 34 5.87 6.06 -14.40
N LYS A 35 5.85 7.35 -14.77
CA LYS A 35 4.64 8.07 -15.21
C LYS A 35 3.97 7.49 -16.47
N GLU A 36 4.68 6.68 -17.24
CA GLU A 36 4.19 6.04 -18.46
C GLU A 36 3.54 4.68 -18.17
N LEU A 37 3.62 4.19 -16.93
CA LEU A 37 2.94 2.97 -16.48
C LEU A 37 1.48 3.27 -16.12
N SER A 38 0.60 2.26 -16.19
CA SER A 38 -0.75 2.37 -15.63
C SER A 38 -0.70 2.55 -14.11
N GLY A 39 -1.76 3.11 -13.50
CA GLY A 39 -1.81 3.34 -12.05
C GLY A 39 -1.47 2.09 -11.23
N GLY A 40 -2.02 0.93 -11.60
CA GLY A 40 -1.69 -0.34 -10.94
C GLY A 40 -0.21 -0.72 -11.01
N ASN A 41 0.44 -0.47 -12.14
CA ASN A 41 1.87 -0.76 -12.29
C ASN A 41 2.77 0.28 -11.61
N GLN A 42 2.34 1.54 -11.55
CA GLN A 42 2.99 2.53 -10.69
C GLN A 42 2.92 2.11 -9.22
N GLN A 43 1.78 1.57 -8.79
CA GLN A 43 1.63 1.07 -7.43
C GLN A 43 2.50 -0.15 -7.16
N LYS A 44 2.63 -1.08 -8.11
CA LYS A 44 3.59 -2.19 -8.02
C LYS A 44 5.04 -1.70 -7.83
N VAL A 45 5.46 -0.63 -8.52
CA VAL A 45 6.78 -0.01 -8.32
C VAL A 45 6.93 0.53 -6.88
N ILE A 46 5.90 1.18 -6.34
CA ILE A 46 5.90 1.70 -4.97
C ILE A 46 6.01 0.56 -3.96
N VAL A 47 5.20 -0.49 -4.11
CA VAL A 47 5.24 -1.69 -3.27
C VAL A 47 6.62 -2.34 -3.32
N ALA A 48 7.17 -2.56 -4.52
CA ALA A 48 8.49 -3.14 -4.71
C ALA A 48 9.56 -2.33 -3.97
N ARG A 49 9.55 -1.00 -4.14
CA ARG A 49 10.52 -0.13 -3.48
C ARG A 49 10.41 -0.17 -1.96
N THR A 50 9.20 -0.25 -1.41
CA THR A 50 8.96 -0.19 0.03
C THR A 50 9.24 -1.53 0.71
N VAL A 51 8.78 -2.64 0.13
CA VAL A 51 8.92 -3.99 0.71
C VAL A 51 10.38 -4.45 0.70
N GLU A 52 11.14 -4.15 -0.36
CA GLU A 52 12.55 -4.53 -0.45
C GLU A 52 13.45 -3.81 0.57
N GLN A 53 12.96 -2.79 1.26
CA GLN A 53 13.68 -2.17 2.38
C GLN A 53 13.50 -2.91 3.71
N GLU A 54 12.67 -3.97 3.72
CA GLU A 54 12.37 -4.78 4.89
C GLU A 54 11.97 -3.96 6.13
N PRO A 55 10.98 -3.06 6.01
CA PRO A 55 10.68 -2.11 7.09
C PRO A 55 10.05 -2.81 8.31
N ASP A 56 10.38 -2.34 9.52
CA ASP A 56 9.69 -2.76 10.75
C ASP A 56 8.24 -2.27 10.80
N LEU A 57 7.97 -1.12 10.16
CA LEU A 57 6.66 -0.47 10.05
C LEU A 57 6.39 0.00 8.62
N LEU A 58 5.25 -0.40 8.07
CA LEU A 58 4.73 0.08 6.79
C LEU A 58 3.50 0.96 7.01
N LEU A 59 3.60 2.23 6.61
CA LEU A 59 2.47 3.17 6.57
C LEU A 59 1.92 3.26 5.15
N ALA A 60 0.67 2.88 4.96
CA ALA A 60 -0.03 2.93 3.68
C ALA A 60 -1.19 3.93 3.77
N CYS A 61 -1.12 5.03 3.02
CA CYS A 61 -2.16 6.06 3.00
C CYS A 61 -2.87 6.04 1.65
N GLN A 62 -4.16 5.69 1.65
CA GLN A 62 -5.02 5.56 0.48
C GLN A 62 -4.34 4.77 -0.66
N PRO A 63 -3.80 3.57 -0.39
CA PRO A 63 -2.84 2.92 -1.28
C PRO A 63 -3.51 2.34 -2.55
N THR A 64 -4.82 2.33 -2.61
CA THR A 64 -5.64 1.72 -3.66
C THR A 64 -6.49 2.72 -4.45
N ARG A 65 -6.40 4.02 -4.11
CA ARG A 65 -7.20 5.07 -4.76
C ARG A 65 -6.91 5.17 -6.26
N GLY A 66 -7.96 5.05 -7.08
CA GLY A 66 -7.87 5.18 -8.53
C GLY A 66 -7.22 3.99 -9.24
N LEU A 67 -7.16 2.84 -8.56
CA LEU A 67 -6.68 1.58 -9.14
C LEU A 67 -7.85 0.72 -9.63
N ASP A 68 -7.58 -0.16 -10.59
CA ASP A 68 -8.50 -1.23 -10.95
C ASP A 68 -8.50 -2.36 -9.91
N VAL A 69 -9.52 -3.22 -9.94
CA VAL A 69 -9.72 -4.31 -8.97
C VAL A 69 -8.50 -5.24 -8.84
N GLY A 70 -7.81 -5.53 -9.95
CA GLY A 70 -6.63 -6.41 -9.92
C GLY A 70 -5.45 -5.77 -9.20
N ALA A 71 -5.23 -4.47 -9.42
CA ALA A 71 -4.22 -3.70 -8.72
C ALA A 71 -4.55 -3.49 -7.24
N ILE A 72 -5.83 -3.31 -6.89
CA ILE A 72 -6.30 -3.25 -5.50
C ILE A 72 -5.93 -4.53 -4.76
N GLU A 73 -6.32 -5.68 -5.32
CA GLU A 73 -6.04 -6.98 -4.69
C GLU A 73 -4.54 -7.23 -4.52
N TYR A 74 -3.73 -6.84 -5.51
CA TYR A 74 -2.27 -6.94 -5.42
C TYR A 74 -1.71 -6.15 -4.23
N VAL A 75 -2.14 -4.90 -4.05
CA VAL A 75 -1.69 -4.05 -2.93
C VAL A 75 -2.12 -4.67 -1.60
N ARG A 76 -3.36 -5.11 -1.53
CA ARG A 76 -3.95 -5.75 -0.35
C ARG A 76 -3.13 -6.97 0.08
N GLN A 77 -2.83 -7.86 -0.85
CA GLN A 77 -1.99 -9.04 -0.60
C GLN A 77 -0.58 -8.68 -0.14
N ALA A 78 0.02 -7.64 -0.72
CA ALA A 78 1.33 -7.17 -0.30
C ALA A 78 1.30 -6.70 1.17
N LEU A 79 0.31 -5.89 1.57
CA LEU A 79 0.14 -5.43 2.95
C LEU A 79 -0.06 -6.59 3.93
N VAL A 80 -0.95 -7.53 3.59
CA VAL A 80 -1.19 -8.74 4.40
C VAL A 80 0.08 -9.57 4.54
N GLN A 81 0.86 -9.72 3.47
CA GLN A 81 2.13 -10.45 3.52
C GLN A 81 3.14 -9.78 4.47
N GLN A 82 3.23 -8.44 4.47
CA GLN A 82 4.10 -7.73 5.42
C GLN A 82 3.67 -8.00 6.86
N ARG A 83 2.37 -7.90 7.15
CA ARG A 83 1.80 -8.23 8.46
C ARG A 83 2.14 -9.66 8.87
N ASN A 84 1.97 -10.63 7.96
CA ASN A 84 2.26 -12.04 8.23
C ASN A 84 3.75 -12.32 8.44
N GLN A 85 4.64 -11.45 7.96
CA GLN A 85 6.08 -11.49 8.24
C GLN A 85 6.43 -10.85 9.59
N GLY A 86 5.44 -10.45 10.40
CA GLY A 86 5.63 -9.84 11.72
C GLY A 86 5.91 -8.34 11.67
N ARG A 87 5.76 -7.69 10.51
CA ARG A 87 5.93 -6.23 10.37
C ARG A 87 4.65 -5.51 10.81
N ALA A 88 4.79 -4.35 11.42
CA ALA A 88 3.65 -3.50 11.73
C ALA A 88 3.12 -2.85 10.43
N VAL A 89 1.80 -2.82 10.26
CA VAL A 89 1.14 -2.16 9.12
C VAL A 89 0.10 -1.18 9.63
N LEU A 90 0.23 0.09 9.24
CA LEU A 90 -0.77 1.13 9.47
C LEU A 90 -1.41 1.50 8.14
N LEU A 91 -2.63 1.01 7.91
CA LEU A 91 -3.47 1.44 6.79
C LEU A 91 -4.28 2.66 7.20
N ILE A 92 -4.24 3.71 6.38
CA ILE A 92 -5.11 4.88 6.45
C ILE A 92 -5.95 4.86 5.18
N SER A 93 -7.23 4.51 5.31
CA SER A 93 -8.17 4.44 4.18
C SER A 93 -9.53 5.05 4.55
N TYR A 94 -10.26 5.53 3.53
CA TYR A 94 -11.67 5.87 3.67
C TYR A 94 -12.56 4.86 2.93
N GLU A 95 -11.97 3.90 2.23
CA GLU A 95 -12.66 2.80 1.56
C GLU A 95 -12.88 1.68 2.60
N LEU A 96 -14.12 1.50 3.07
CA LEU A 96 -14.41 0.60 4.18
C LEU A 96 -14.16 -0.87 3.82
N ASP A 97 -14.52 -1.30 2.62
CA ASP A 97 -14.24 -2.66 2.12
C ASP A 97 -12.76 -3.02 2.30
N GLU A 98 -11.85 -2.11 1.95
CA GLU A 98 -10.40 -2.30 2.12
C GLU A 98 -10.02 -2.44 3.59
N VAL A 99 -10.60 -1.61 4.46
CA VAL A 99 -10.34 -1.64 5.91
C VAL A 99 -10.79 -2.97 6.50
N PHE A 100 -12.02 -3.40 6.22
CA PHE A 100 -12.58 -4.64 6.75
C PHE A 100 -11.88 -5.89 6.22
N ASP A 101 -11.38 -5.85 4.98
CA ASP A 101 -10.70 -6.99 4.37
C ASP A 101 -9.32 -7.31 4.96
N ILE A 102 -8.65 -6.34 5.58
CA ILE A 102 -7.26 -6.53 6.04
C ILE A 102 -7.00 -6.19 7.51
N ALA A 103 -7.81 -5.33 8.11
CA ALA A 103 -7.52 -4.83 9.44
C ALA A 103 -7.68 -5.91 10.50
N ASP A 104 -6.72 -5.97 11.41
CA ASP A 104 -6.87 -6.73 12.66
C ASP A 104 -7.57 -5.87 13.75
N ARG A 105 -7.58 -4.54 13.57
CA ARG A 105 -8.16 -3.54 14.48
C ARG A 105 -8.45 -2.25 13.71
N ILE A 106 -9.59 -1.61 13.98
CA ILE A 106 -10.02 -0.37 13.32
C ILE A 106 -10.03 0.78 14.33
N ASN A 107 -9.37 1.89 14.02
CA ASN A 107 -9.51 3.13 14.78
C ASN A 107 -10.21 4.18 13.92
N VAL A 108 -11.27 4.80 14.46
CA VAL A 108 -12.05 5.82 13.72
C VAL A 108 -11.62 7.21 14.17
N ILE A 109 -11.33 8.08 13.19
CA ILE A 109 -10.95 9.48 13.45
C ILE A 109 -12.09 10.40 13.02
N TYR A 110 -12.51 11.29 13.91
CA TYR A 110 -13.45 12.37 13.64
C TYR A 110 -12.99 13.66 14.33
N ASN A 111 -13.05 14.80 13.63
CA ASN A 111 -12.58 16.10 14.13
C ASN A 111 -11.17 16.06 14.77
N GLY A 112 -10.25 15.32 14.15
CA GLY A 112 -8.85 15.22 14.59
C GLY A 112 -8.63 14.39 15.85
N ARG A 113 -9.63 13.62 16.30
CA ARG A 113 -9.54 12.73 17.46
C ARG A 113 -9.92 11.31 17.10
N ILE A 114 -9.27 10.34 17.73
CA ILE A 114 -9.73 8.95 17.70
C ILE A 114 -10.99 8.89 18.56
N VAL A 115 -12.12 8.53 17.94
CA VAL A 115 -13.43 8.45 18.59
C VAL A 115 -13.88 7.02 18.88
N ALA A 116 -13.28 6.03 18.22
CA ALA A 116 -13.57 4.63 18.45
C ALA A 116 -12.35 3.74 18.18
N ASP A 117 -12.33 2.61 18.87
CA ASP A 117 -11.40 1.50 18.72
C ASP A 117 -12.24 0.22 18.62
N LEU A 118 -12.23 -0.42 17.46
CA LEU A 118 -13.21 -1.43 17.06
C LEU A 118 -12.52 -2.70 16.58
N ASP A 119 -13.13 -3.83 16.89
CA ASP A 119 -12.81 -5.13 16.31
C ASP A 119 -13.65 -5.33 15.03
N PRO A 120 -13.01 -5.48 13.85
CA PRO A 120 -13.72 -5.71 12.58
C PRO A 120 -14.58 -6.98 12.57
N GLN A 121 -14.35 -7.94 13.48
CA GLN A 121 -15.14 -9.16 13.58
C GLN A 121 -16.48 -8.94 14.31
N THR A 122 -16.61 -7.86 15.09
CA THR A 122 -17.80 -7.58 15.91
C THR A 122 -18.47 -6.25 15.55
N THR A 123 -17.95 -5.53 14.55
CA THR A 123 -18.55 -4.30 14.01
C THR A 123 -18.95 -4.49 12.56
N ASP A 124 -19.74 -3.58 12.01
CA ASP A 124 -20.06 -3.53 10.58
C ASP A 124 -19.65 -2.17 9.97
N GLU A 125 -19.65 -2.12 8.64
CA GLU A 125 -19.29 -0.92 7.86
C GLU A 125 -20.21 0.26 8.17
N GLN A 126 -21.51 0.00 8.44
CA GLN A 126 -22.47 1.06 8.71
C GLN A 126 -22.15 1.78 10.02
N ALA A 127 -21.83 1.03 11.07
CA ALA A 127 -21.42 1.58 12.36
C ALA A 127 -20.13 2.39 12.25
N VAL A 128 -19.13 1.90 11.51
CA VAL A 128 -17.89 2.64 11.25
C VAL A 128 -18.15 3.92 10.47
N GLY A 129 -18.95 3.84 9.40
CA GLY A 129 -19.32 5.00 8.58
C GLY A 129 -20.08 6.06 9.38
N LEU A 130 -20.98 5.65 10.29
CA LEU A 130 -21.69 6.57 11.18
C LEU A 130 -20.73 7.33 12.11
N LEU A 131 -19.77 6.62 12.73
CA LEU A 131 -18.75 7.21 13.59
C LEU A 131 -17.83 8.17 12.81
N MET A 132 -17.48 7.84 11.57
CA MET A 132 -16.71 8.72 10.67
C MET A 132 -17.45 10.02 10.33
N ALA A 133 -18.79 9.98 10.31
CA ALA A 133 -19.64 11.15 10.09
C ALA A 133 -19.91 11.96 11.38
N GLY A 134 -19.45 11.48 12.54
CA GLY A 134 -19.68 12.10 13.85
C GLY A 134 -21.00 11.70 14.52
N GLY A 135 -21.67 10.67 14.01
CA GLY A 135 -22.81 10.07 14.71
C GLY A 135 -22.36 9.27 15.92
N SER A 136 -23.18 9.26 16.97
CA SER A 136 -23.03 8.40 18.14
C SER A 136 -24.10 7.30 18.11
N GLN A 137 -23.74 6.08 18.50
CA GLN A 137 -24.72 5.03 18.83
C GLN A 137 -25.59 5.46 20.02
#